data_AF-A0A7V6YIB5-F1
#
_entry.id   AF-A0A7V6YIB5-F1
#
_cell.length_a   1.000
_cell.length_b   1.000
_cell.length_c   1.000
_cell.angle_alpha   90.00
_cell.angle_beta   90.00
_cell.angle_gamma   90.00
#
_symmetry.space_group_name_H-M   'P 1'
#
loop_
_entity.id
_entity.type
_entity.pdbx_description
1 polymer ?
#
loop_
_entity_poly.entity_id
_entity_poly.type
_entity_poly.pdbx_seq_one_letter_code
_entity_poly.pdbx_strand_id
1 'polypeptide(L)'
;MKKHTVTFLPDKVKVTVEAGTTLMAAAAEAGVEFEGPCGGRGVCGKCRMRILEGGAPGWVLACQTAIHGDLVVEIPQQEIYLSRKTALTLGELAVEIDPGLNKRKVRVQPPSIEHQVSDATRLLTALGEPAVLKLGVLRALPSVLREAQHQVTLIMKGTEVIALEPGDTEEEPLYGLAVDIGTTTVVGTLVDLKTGKNVAAASAGNTQNI
;
A
#
# COMPACT_ATOMS: atom_id res chain seq x y z
N MET A 1 -6.83 -15.96 39.40
CA MET A 1 -5.60 -16.36 38.65
C MET A 1 -4.58 -15.25 38.81
N LYS A 2 -3.29 -15.58 38.96
CA LYS A 2 -2.21 -14.57 39.07
C LYS A 2 -2.08 -13.89 37.71
N LYS A 3 -2.07 -12.55 37.70
CA LYS A 3 -1.85 -11.73 36.51
C LYS A 3 -0.45 -11.16 36.56
N HIS A 4 0.17 -11.01 35.40
CA HIS A 4 1.52 -10.48 35.25
C HIS A 4 1.53 -9.37 34.20
N THR A 5 2.35 -8.36 34.44
CA THR A 5 2.51 -7.23 33.53
C THR A 5 3.74 -7.42 32.66
N VAL A 6 3.56 -7.33 31.35
CA VAL A 6 4.66 -7.35 30.37
C VAL A 6 4.77 -5.98 29.72
N THR A 7 6.00 -5.46 29.69
CA THR A 7 6.34 -4.20 29.01
C THR A 7 7.15 -4.51 27.75
N PHE A 8 6.64 -4.11 26.59
CA PHE A 8 7.32 -4.23 25.29
C PHE A 8 8.04 -2.93 24.93
N LEU A 9 9.33 -3.04 24.66
CA LEU A 9 10.18 -1.97 24.11
C LEU A 9 10.44 -2.22 22.62
N PRO A 10 10.57 -1.17 21.79
CA PRO A 10 10.77 0.25 22.14
C PRO A 10 9.50 1.08 22.37
N ASP A 11 8.33 0.59 21.96
CA ASP A 11 7.07 1.36 21.95
C ASP A 11 6.47 1.60 23.36
N LYS A 12 7.10 1.03 24.39
CA LYS A 12 6.70 1.14 25.81
C LYS A 12 5.26 0.70 26.08
N VAL A 13 4.75 -0.23 25.26
CA VAL A 13 3.40 -0.80 25.41
C VAL A 13 3.39 -1.76 26.59
N LYS A 14 2.37 -1.65 27.44
CA LYS A 14 2.18 -2.52 28.61
C LYS A 14 0.89 -3.32 28.46
N VAL A 15 0.96 -4.61 28.74
CA VAL A 15 -0.19 -5.51 28.75
C VAL A 15 -0.19 -6.32 30.04
N THR A 16 -1.38 -6.65 30.54
CA THR A 16 -1.55 -7.49 31.73
C THR A 16 -2.24 -8.77 31.33
N VAL A 17 -1.53 -9.89 31.42
CA VAL A 17 -2.01 -11.20 30.98
C VAL A 17 -2.06 -12.20 32.12
N GLU A 18 -2.78 -13.29 31.93
CA GLU A 18 -2.81 -14.40 32.88
C GLU A 18 -1.48 -15.16 32.89
N ALA A 19 -1.13 -15.72 34.05
CA ALA A 19 0.03 -16.60 34.17
C ALA A 19 -0.11 -17.82 33.23
N GLY A 20 0.94 -18.10 32.47
CA GLY A 20 0.98 -19.18 31.47
C GLY A 20 0.70 -18.73 30.03
N THR A 21 0.21 -17.50 29.82
CA THR A 21 0.11 -16.92 28.47
C THR A 21 1.50 -16.80 27.84
N THR A 22 1.60 -17.07 26.53
CA THR A 22 2.88 -16.94 25.81
C THR A 22 3.20 -15.48 25.54
N LEU A 23 4.50 -15.15 25.45
CA LEU A 23 4.94 -13.81 25.04
C LEU A 23 4.37 -13.41 23.66
N MET A 24 4.19 -14.38 22.75
CA MET A 24 3.56 -14.16 21.45
C MET A 24 2.11 -13.70 21.56
N ALA A 25 1.31 -14.37 22.41
CA ALA A 25 -0.09 -14.00 22.62
C ALA A 25 -0.22 -12.66 23.34
N ALA A 26 0.64 -12.40 24.33
CA ALA A 26 0.68 -11.12 25.03
C ALA A 26 1.06 -9.96 24.08
N ALA A 27 2.01 -10.17 23.16
CA ALA A 27 2.38 -9.16 22.15
C ALA A 27 1.22 -8.89 21.18
N ALA A 28 0.51 -9.93 20.74
CA ALA A 28 -0.66 -9.79 19.88
C ALA A 28 -1.81 -9.02 20.57
N GLU A 29 -2.07 -9.31 21.85
CA GLU A 29 -3.08 -8.59 22.66
C GLU A 29 -2.68 -7.13 22.90
N ALA A 30 -1.38 -6.87 23.03
CA ALA A 30 -0.82 -5.53 23.15
C ALA A 30 -0.83 -4.74 21.83
N GLY A 31 -1.22 -5.36 20.70
CA GLY A 31 -1.17 -4.73 19.38
C GLY A 31 0.26 -4.48 18.88
N VAL A 32 1.23 -5.24 19.38
CA VAL A 32 2.64 -5.09 19.03
C VAL A 32 2.97 -6.02 17.86
N GLU A 33 3.51 -5.46 16.78
CA GLU A 33 3.84 -6.21 15.58
C GLU A 33 5.15 -7.02 15.74
N PHE A 34 5.13 -8.28 15.29
CA PHE A 34 6.31 -9.16 15.25
C PHE A 34 6.15 -10.23 14.15
N GLU A 35 7.27 -10.85 13.74
CA GLU A 35 7.25 -11.93 12.75
C GLU A 35 7.03 -13.32 13.40
N GLY A 36 5.96 -14.00 13.00
CA GLY A 36 5.62 -15.34 13.52
C GLY A 36 5.06 -16.32 12.48
N PRO A 37 5.69 -16.50 11.29
CA PRO A 37 5.08 -17.25 10.18
C PRO A 37 4.84 -18.73 10.47
N CYS A 38 5.50 -19.29 11.49
CA CYS A 38 5.29 -20.69 11.88
C CYS A 38 4.06 -20.93 12.77
N GLY A 39 3.31 -19.89 13.15
CA GLY A 39 2.12 -20.03 14.00
C GLY A 39 2.43 -20.57 15.41
N GLY A 40 3.65 -20.37 15.88
CA GLY A 40 4.09 -20.78 17.21
C GLY A 40 4.75 -22.15 17.33
N ARG A 41 5.01 -22.84 16.21
CA ARG A 41 5.72 -24.13 16.18
C ARG A 41 7.20 -24.10 16.59
N GLY A 42 7.79 -22.92 16.83
CA GLY A 42 9.19 -22.78 17.23
C GLY A 42 10.23 -23.03 16.12
N VAL A 43 9.81 -23.34 14.89
CA VAL A 43 10.72 -23.74 13.80
C VAL A 43 11.33 -22.58 13.00
N CYS A 44 10.68 -21.42 12.95
CA CYS A 44 11.12 -20.32 12.08
C CYS A 44 12.17 -19.39 12.71
N GLY A 45 12.28 -19.36 14.04
CA GLY A 45 13.18 -18.47 14.76
C GLY A 45 12.91 -16.96 14.61
N LYS A 46 11.82 -16.55 13.94
CA LYS A 46 11.55 -15.14 13.62
C LYS A 46 10.87 -14.35 14.74
N CYS A 47 10.18 -15.03 15.65
CA CYS A 47 9.55 -14.43 16.83
C CYS A 47 10.52 -14.24 18.01
N ARG A 48 11.81 -14.00 17.72
CA ARG A 48 12.82 -13.82 18.76
C ARG A 48 12.62 -12.48 19.45
N MET A 49 12.55 -12.53 20.77
CA MET A 49 12.50 -11.35 21.63
C MET A 49 13.60 -11.46 22.69
N ARG A 50 14.04 -10.33 23.24
CA ARG A 50 15.07 -10.30 24.27
C ARG A 50 14.43 -9.94 25.62
N ILE A 51 14.53 -10.83 26.60
CA ILE A 51 14.13 -10.53 27.97
C ILE A 51 15.23 -9.67 28.60
N LEU A 52 14.86 -8.48 29.09
CA LEU A 52 15.73 -7.56 29.79
C LEU A 52 15.63 -7.74 31.31
N GLU A 53 14.41 -7.85 31.83
CA GLU A 53 14.14 -7.92 33.28
C GLU A 53 13.02 -8.92 33.61
N GLY A 54 13.05 -9.45 34.85
CA GLY A 54 11.98 -10.27 35.43
C GLY A 54 12.01 -11.78 35.10
N GLY A 55 12.91 -12.20 34.21
CA GLY A 55 13.12 -13.60 33.82
C GLY A 55 14.59 -13.89 33.54
N ALA A 56 14.87 -15.04 32.91
CA ALA A 56 16.22 -15.36 32.44
C ALA A 56 16.62 -14.38 31.33
N PRO A 57 17.64 -13.52 31.53
CA PRO A 57 18.02 -12.53 30.54
C PRO A 57 18.59 -13.21 29.31
N GLY A 58 18.11 -12.82 28.13
CA GLY A 58 18.58 -13.41 26.88
C GLY A 58 17.52 -13.48 25.78
N TRP A 59 17.93 -14.07 24.66
CA TRP A 59 17.08 -14.29 23.49
C TRP A 59 16.18 -15.50 23.70
N VAL A 60 14.88 -15.29 23.53
CA VAL A 60 13.87 -16.34 23.65
C VAL A 60 12.96 -16.33 22.43
N LEU A 61 12.29 -17.44 22.17
CA LEU A 61 11.22 -17.51 21.18
C LEU A 61 9.93 -17.10 21.85
N ALA A 62 9.32 -15.99 21.42
CA ALA A 62 8.10 -15.47 22.02
C ALA A 62 6.96 -16.50 22.02
N CYS A 63 6.92 -17.37 21.01
CA CYS A 63 5.88 -18.39 20.88
C CYS A 63 6.04 -19.60 21.81
N GLN A 64 7.23 -19.82 22.37
CA GLN A 64 7.54 -20.96 23.24
C GLN A 64 7.78 -20.54 24.69
N THR A 65 7.70 -19.23 24.98
CA THR A 65 8.02 -18.68 26.29
C THR A 65 6.74 -18.27 27.00
N ALA A 66 6.41 -18.98 28.09
CA ALA A 66 5.28 -18.69 28.95
C ALA A 66 5.63 -17.64 30.01
N ILE A 67 4.66 -16.78 30.34
CA ILE A 67 4.82 -15.68 31.29
C ILE A 67 4.46 -16.17 32.70
N HIS A 68 5.45 -16.14 33.60
CA HIS A 68 5.28 -16.56 35.01
C HIS A 68 5.59 -15.44 36.03
N GLY A 69 5.92 -14.26 35.54
CA GLY A 69 6.30 -13.10 36.32
C GLY A 69 6.19 -11.84 35.46
N ASP A 70 6.37 -10.68 36.08
CA ASP A 70 6.41 -9.41 35.34
C ASP A 70 7.68 -9.37 34.50
N LEU A 71 7.58 -8.98 33.22
CA LEU A 71 8.69 -9.02 32.28
C LEU A 71 8.87 -7.69 31.57
N VAL A 72 10.13 -7.31 31.34
CA VAL A 72 10.49 -6.26 30.38
C VAL A 72 11.16 -6.93 29.20
N VAL A 73 10.55 -6.78 28.03
CA VAL A 73 10.94 -7.47 26.80
C VAL A 73 11.25 -6.43 25.74
N GLU A 74 12.43 -6.54 25.16
CA GLU A 74 12.81 -5.79 23.97
C GLU A 74 12.48 -6.63 22.75
N ILE A 75 11.70 -6.02 21.86
CA ILE A 75 11.50 -6.54 20.53
C ILE A 75 12.65 -5.99 19.69
N PRO A 76 13.51 -6.85 19.12
CA PRO A 76 14.49 -6.37 18.18
C PRO A 76 13.73 -5.60 17.11
N GLN A 77 14.09 -4.33 16.92
CA GLN A 77 13.81 -3.66 15.67
C GLN A 77 14.58 -4.45 14.62
N GLN A 78 13.97 -5.51 14.09
CA GLN A 78 14.41 -6.04 12.83
C GLN A 78 14.16 -4.90 11.88
N GLU A 79 15.24 -4.17 11.57
CA GLU A 79 15.31 -3.23 10.47
C GLU A 79 14.59 -3.90 9.31
N ILE A 80 13.33 -3.49 9.19
CA ILE A 80 12.57 -3.31 7.98
C ILE A 80 13.32 -3.99 6.83
N TYR A 81 12.94 -5.24 6.53
CA TYR A 81 13.41 -5.95 5.34
C TYR A 81 13.23 -5.12 4.04
N LEU A 82 12.52 -3.97 4.07
CA LEU A 82 12.48 -3.00 2.98
C LEU A 82 13.87 -2.45 2.59
N SER A 83 14.84 -2.31 3.50
CA SER A 83 16.15 -1.70 3.18
C SER A 83 17.14 -2.66 2.50
N ARG A 84 17.00 -3.98 2.68
CA ARG A 84 17.90 -4.97 2.02
C ARG A 84 17.51 -5.34 0.59
N LYS A 85 16.27 -5.10 0.17
CA LYS A 85 15.88 -5.20 -1.26
C LYS A 85 16.08 -3.89 -2.04
N THR A 86 16.27 -2.75 -1.39
CA THR A 86 16.55 -1.47 -2.07
C THR A 86 18.03 -1.25 -2.38
N ALA A 87 18.95 -1.86 -1.62
CA ALA A 87 20.39 -1.70 -1.88
C ALA A 87 20.90 -2.48 -3.11
N LEU A 88 20.20 -3.53 -3.55
CA LEU A 88 20.56 -4.32 -4.74
C LEU A 88 20.06 -3.71 -6.06
N THR A 89 19.37 -2.57 -6.00
CA THR A 89 18.74 -1.88 -7.15
C THR A 89 19.28 -0.46 -7.37
N LEU A 90 20.53 -0.19 -6.96
CA LEU A 90 21.23 1.06 -7.23
C LEU A 90 22.15 0.97 -8.46
N GLY A 91 21.68 0.25 -9.48
CA GLY A 91 22.02 0.60 -10.85
C GLY A 91 20.82 1.35 -11.39
N GLU A 92 20.88 2.68 -11.49
CA GLU A 92 19.96 3.45 -12.32
C GLU A 92 20.15 2.95 -13.76
N LEU A 93 19.43 1.90 -14.14
CA LEU A 93 19.28 1.54 -15.53
C LEU A 93 18.56 2.72 -16.16
N ALA A 94 19.28 3.47 -17.00
CA ALA A 94 18.73 4.53 -17.81
C ALA A 94 17.80 3.89 -18.85
N VAL A 95 16.58 3.59 -18.41
CA VAL A 95 15.49 3.08 -19.25
C VAL A 95 14.58 4.24 -19.57
N GLU A 96 14.23 4.39 -20.84
CA GLU A 96 13.19 5.31 -21.26
C GLU A 96 11.85 4.85 -20.66
N ILE A 97 11.25 5.71 -19.83
CA ILE A 97 10.00 5.39 -19.14
C ILE A 97 8.84 5.69 -20.09
N ASP A 98 8.20 4.63 -20.58
CA ASP A 98 6.91 4.71 -21.27
C ASP A 98 5.85 3.94 -20.47
N PRO A 99 4.97 4.62 -19.73
CA PRO A 99 3.91 3.97 -18.97
C PRO A 99 2.75 3.47 -19.86
N GLY A 100 2.76 3.77 -21.16
CA GLY A 100 1.67 3.46 -22.08
C GLY A 100 0.36 4.19 -21.78
N LEU A 101 0.42 5.20 -20.90
CA LEU A 101 -0.69 6.04 -20.47
C LEU A 101 -0.31 7.50 -20.62
N ASN A 102 -1.22 8.31 -21.15
CA ASN A 102 -1.03 9.75 -21.22
C ASN A 102 -2.26 10.50 -20.69
N LYS A 103 -2.01 11.69 -20.16
CA LYS A 103 -3.05 12.63 -19.76
C LYS A 103 -3.22 13.67 -20.87
N ARG A 104 -4.46 14.02 -21.18
CA ARG A 104 -4.77 15.05 -22.17
C ARG A 104 -5.89 15.95 -21.69
N LYS A 105 -5.60 17.23 -21.48
CA LYS A 105 -6.67 18.19 -21.16
C LYS A 105 -7.49 18.53 -22.40
N VAL A 106 -8.80 18.61 -22.20
CA VAL A 106 -9.76 18.96 -23.24
C VAL A 106 -10.77 19.93 -22.66
N ARG A 107 -10.99 21.04 -23.38
CA ARG A 107 -12.08 21.98 -23.08
C ARG A 107 -13.23 21.74 -24.05
N VAL A 108 -14.34 21.28 -23.51
CA VAL A 108 -15.54 20.94 -24.29
C VAL A 108 -16.47 22.14 -24.32
N GLN A 109 -16.97 22.51 -25.50
CA GLN A 109 -17.95 23.61 -25.62
C GLN A 109 -19.25 23.24 -24.90
N PRO A 110 -19.79 24.03 -23.96
CA PRO A 110 -21.04 23.75 -23.25
C PRO A 110 -22.22 23.42 -24.20
N PRO A 111 -23.19 22.61 -23.77
CA PRO A 111 -24.35 22.30 -24.61
C PRO A 111 -25.15 23.58 -24.91
N SER A 112 -25.65 23.70 -26.15
CA SER A 112 -26.52 24.81 -26.57
C SER A 112 -27.73 24.29 -27.35
N ILE A 113 -28.77 25.12 -27.47
CA ILE A 113 -29.95 24.80 -28.29
C ILE A 113 -29.57 24.68 -29.78
N GLU A 114 -28.57 25.43 -30.22
CA GLU A 114 -28.09 25.41 -31.61
C GLU A 114 -27.27 24.14 -31.93
N HIS A 115 -26.67 23.52 -30.90
CA HIS A 115 -25.78 22.35 -31.05
C HIS A 115 -26.16 21.23 -30.07
N GLN A 116 -27.25 20.54 -30.40
CA GLN A 116 -27.83 19.44 -29.61
C GLN A 116 -27.20 18.09 -29.91
N VAL A 117 -25.92 17.95 -29.56
CA VAL A 117 -25.15 16.71 -29.71
C VAL A 117 -24.85 16.08 -28.34
N SER A 118 -24.62 14.77 -28.34
CA SER A 118 -24.29 14.03 -27.10
C SER A 118 -22.97 14.53 -26.49
N ASP A 119 -22.80 14.34 -25.18
CA ASP A 119 -21.55 14.67 -24.50
C ASP A 119 -20.35 13.91 -25.09
N ALA A 120 -20.56 12.65 -25.48
CA ALA A 120 -19.53 11.83 -26.13
C ALA A 120 -19.11 12.46 -27.46
N THR A 121 -20.07 12.86 -28.29
CA THR A 121 -19.80 13.55 -29.55
C THR A 121 -19.05 14.85 -29.31
N ARG A 122 -19.52 15.69 -28.36
CA ARG A 122 -18.88 16.96 -28.02
C ARG A 122 -17.43 16.77 -27.57
N LEU A 123 -17.18 15.78 -26.71
CA LEU A 123 -15.84 15.48 -26.23
C LEU A 123 -14.93 15.04 -27.38
N LEU A 124 -15.38 14.09 -28.20
CA LEU A 124 -14.60 13.57 -29.33
C LEU A 124 -14.31 14.67 -30.37
N THR A 125 -15.29 15.55 -30.64
CA THR A 125 -15.10 16.72 -31.49
C THR A 125 -14.07 17.69 -30.88
N ALA A 126 -14.12 17.94 -29.58
CA ALA A 126 -13.16 18.82 -28.90
C ALA A 126 -11.75 18.23 -28.80
N LEU A 127 -11.63 16.90 -28.72
CA LEU A 127 -10.36 16.17 -28.73
C LEU A 127 -9.68 16.26 -30.10
N GLY A 128 -10.46 16.22 -31.19
CA GLY A 128 -9.96 16.46 -32.55
C GLY A 128 -9.20 15.29 -33.18
N GLU A 129 -9.13 14.14 -32.52
CA GLU A 129 -8.48 12.93 -33.00
C GLU A 129 -9.35 11.68 -32.73
N PRO A 130 -9.15 10.58 -33.48
CA PRO A 130 -9.90 9.36 -33.27
C PRO A 130 -9.66 8.76 -31.88
N ALA A 131 -10.71 8.64 -31.09
CA ALA A 131 -10.65 8.00 -29.77
C ALA A 131 -11.88 7.14 -29.48
N VAL A 132 -11.69 6.12 -28.65
CA VAL A 132 -12.74 5.20 -28.20
C VAL A 132 -12.98 5.40 -26.71
N LEU A 133 -14.20 5.81 -26.35
CA LEU A 133 -14.58 5.99 -24.95
C LEU A 133 -14.99 4.65 -24.33
N LYS A 134 -14.30 4.21 -23.28
CA LYS A 134 -14.73 3.02 -22.53
C LYS A 134 -16.07 3.26 -21.84
N LEU A 135 -16.79 2.18 -21.55
CA LEU A 135 -18.12 2.27 -20.91
C LEU A 135 -18.11 3.03 -19.58
N GLY A 136 -17.05 2.87 -18.76
CA GLY A 136 -16.89 3.62 -17.51
C GLY A 136 -16.79 5.12 -17.75
N VAL A 137 -16.05 5.53 -18.78
CA VAL A 137 -15.93 6.92 -19.22
C VAL A 137 -17.28 7.45 -19.69
N LEU A 138 -18.00 6.72 -20.55
CA LEU A 138 -19.32 7.14 -21.02
C LEU A 138 -20.33 7.36 -19.89
N ARG A 139 -20.26 6.54 -18.83
CA ARG A 139 -21.12 6.66 -17.64
C ARG A 139 -20.77 7.88 -16.78
N ALA A 140 -19.47 8.15 -16.59
CA ALA A 140 -18.99 9.27 -15.77
C ALA A 140 -19.00 10.62 -16.51
N LEU A 141 -18.93 10.58 -17.84
CA LEU A 141 -18.76 11.77 -18.67
C LEU A 141 -19.79 12.87 -18.38
N PRO A 142 -21.10 12.57 -18.25
CA PRO A 142 -22.06 13.64 -18.06
C PRO A 142 -21.85 14.41 -16.76
N SER A 143 -21.68 13.74 -15.62
CA SER A 143 -21.49 14.40 -14.32
C SER A 143 -20.18 15.17 -14.28
N VAL A 144 -19.08 14.54 -14.68
CA VAL A 144 -17.74 15.13 -14.64
C VAL A 144 -17.67 16.41 -15.49
N LEU A 145 -18.29 16.42 -16.68
CA LEU A 145 -18.33 17.64 -17.51
C LEU A 145 -19.06 18.81 -16.82
N ARG A 146 -20.15 18.55 -16.09
CA ARG A 146 -20.90 19.64 -15.44
C ARG A 146 -20.18 20.14 -14.20
N GLU A 147 -19.67 19.23 -13.38
CA GLU A 147 -18.91 19.55 -12.17
C GLU A 147 -17.65 20.35 -12.49
N ALA A 148 -16.94 19.98 -13.56
CA ALA A 148 -15.68 20.59 -13.95
C ALA A 148 -15.82 21.76 -14.94
N GLN A 149 -17.02 22.37 -15.04
CA GLN A 149 -17.28 23.50 -15.95
C GLN A 149 -16.81 23.24 -17.40
N HIS A 150 -16.98 22.00 -17.87
CA HIS A 150 -16.61 21.50 -19.19
C HIS A 150 -15.11 21.55 -19.52
N GLN A 151 -14.25 21.59 -18.51
CA GLN A 151 -12.82 21.35 -18.63
C GLN A 151 -12.48 20.04 -17.94
N VAL A 152 -11.93 19.08 -18.68
CA VAL A 152 -11.63 17.74 -18.18
C VAL A 152 -10.28 17.27 -18.68
N THR A 153 -9.67 16.35 -17.95
CA THR A 153 -8.45 15.68 -18.36
C THR A 153 -8.76 14.20 -18.65
N LEU A 154 -8.39 13.75 -19.84
CA LEU A 154 -8.58 12.39 -20.30
C LEU A 154 -7.38 11.54 -19.91
N ILE A 155 -7.62 10.35 -19.36
CA ILE A 155 -6.58 9.33 -19.23
C ILE A 155 -6.70 8.39 -20.42
N MET A 156 -5.67 8.38 -21.26
CA MET A 156 -5.65 7.69 -22.53
C MET A 156 -4.67 6.52 -22.51
N LYS A 157 -5.06 5.40 -23.13
CA LYS A 157 -4.18 4.28 -23.48
C LYS A 157 -4.22 4.08 -24.99
N GLY A 158 -3.21 4.58 -25.69
CA GLY A 158 -3.28 4.71 -27.15
C GLY A 158 -4.47 5.59 -27.55
N THR A 159 -5.41 5.05 -28.32
CA THR A 159 -6.64 5.76 -28.73
C THR A 159 -7.82 5.54 -27.78
N GLU A 160 -7.66 4.77 -26.70
CA GLU A 160 -8.76 4.48 -25.78
C GLU A 160 -8.76 5.48 -24.61
N VAL A 161 -9.88 6.18 -24.40
CA VAL A 161 -10.11 6.96 -23.18
C VAL A 161 -10.61 5.99 -22.12
N ILE A 162 -9.80 5.77 -21.08
CA ILE A 162 -10.07 4.78 -20.03
C ILE A 162 -10.61 5.41 -18.73
N ALA A 163 -10.31 6.68 -18.48
CA ALA A 163 -10.82 7.43 -17.33
C ALA A 163 -10.89 8.94 -17.62
N LEU A 164 -11.57 9.68 -16.73
CA LEU A 164 -11.73 11.12 -16.76
C LEU A 164 -11.35 11.69 -15.40
N GLU A 165 -10.66 12.81 -15.40
CA GLU A 165 -10.41 13.63 -14.21
C GLU A 165 -11.07 15.00 -14.40
N PRO A 166 -11.78 15.54 -13.38
CA PRO A 166 -12.36 16.87 -13.44
C PRO A 166 -11.26 17.94 -13.43
N GLY A 167 -11.34 18.91 -14.35
CA GLY A 167 -10.39 20.03 -14.42
C GLY A 167 -9.16 19.76 -15.28
N ASP A 168 -8.12 20.60 -15.10
CA ASP A 168 -6.80 20.40 -15.71
C ASP A 168 -5.86 19.73 -14.70
N THR A 169 -5.58 18.46 -14.94
CA THR A 169 -4.67 17.62 -14.16
C THR A 169 -3.56 17.05 -15.06
N GLU A 170 -3.36 17.64 -16.25
CA GLU A 170 -2.44 17.15 -17.28
C GLU A 170 -1.00 17.04 -16.75
N GLU A 171 -0.59 18.04 -15.97
CA GLU A 171 0.73 18.11 -15.33
C GLU A 171 0.83 17.32 -14.03
N GLU A 172 -0.30 16.92 -13.43
CA GLU A 172 -0.29 16.16 -12.18
C GLU A 172 0.36 14.78 -12.37
N PRO A 173 0.98 14.23 -11.32
CA PRO A 173 1.55 12.90 -11.37
C PRO A 173 0.51 11.83 -11.74
N LEU A 174 0.97 10.80 -12.43
CA LEU A 174 0.21 9.57 -12.63
C LEU A 174 0.92 8.49 -11.84
N TYR A 175 0.19 7.82 -10.94
CA TYR A 175 0.79 6.78 -10.10
C TYR A 175 0.39 5.38 -10.55
N GLY A 176 1.30 4.43 -10.37
CA GLY A 176 1.08 3.00 -10.53
C GLY A 176 1.45 2.26 -9.26
N LEU A 177 0.89 1.06 -9.08
CA LEU A 177 1.19 0.19 -7.96
C LEU A 177 1.82 -1.10 -8.48
N ALA A 178 3.10 -1.30 -8.17
CA ALA A 178 3.79 -2.56 -8.40
C ALA A 178 3.57 -3.48 -7.20
N VAL A 179 3.04 -4.69 -7.42
CA VAL A 179 2.73 -5.64 -6.35
C VAL A 179 3.49 -6.95 -6.57
N ASP A 180 4.30 -7.34 -5.58
CA ASP A 180 4.99 -8.64 -5.49
C ASP A 180 4.24 -9.52 -4.49
N ILE A 181 3.56 -10.56 -4.99
CA ILE A 181 2.74 -11.48 -4.18
C ILE A 181 3.55 -12.76 -3.94
N GLY A 182 4.27 -12.80 -2.82
CA GLY A 182 4.94 -14.00 -2.33
C GLY A 182 4.03 -14.86 -1.47
N THR A 183 4.42 -16.12 -1.22
CA THR A 183 3.65 -17.06 -0.39
C THR A 183 3.51 -16.61 1.06
N THR A 184 4.53 -15.92 1.60
CA THR A 184 4.54 -15.44 3.00
C THR A 184 4.31 -13.93 3.10
N THR A 185 4.63 -13.17 2.06
CA THR A 185 4.70 -11.71 2.11
C THR A 185 4.16 -11.12 0.82
N VAL A 186 3.30 -10.11 0.95
CA VAL A 186 2.89 -9.24 -0.16
C VAL A 186 3.61 -7.90 0.01
N VAL A 187 4.23 -7.41 -1.07
CA VAL A 187 4.89 -6.10 -1.11
C VAL A 187 4.21 -5.24 -2.16
N GLY A 188 3.88 -4.00 -1.81
CA GLY A 188 3.37 -2.99 -2.73
C GLY A 188 4.31 -1.80 -2.79
N THR A 189 4.63 -1.34 -3.99
CA THR A 189 5.42 -0.14 -4.25
C THR A 189 4.59 0.83 -5.09
N LEU A 190 4.36 2.03 -4.56
CA LEU A 190 3.77 3.13 -5.29
C LEU A 190 4.85 3.78 -6.15
N VAL A 191 4.60 3.91 -7.45
CA VAL A 191 5.55 4.41 -8.45
C VAL A 191 4.94 5.59 -9.18
N ASP A 192 5.69 6.67 -9.33
CA ASP A 192 5.35 7.75 -10.25
C ASP A 192 5.64 7.28 -11.68
N LEU A 193 4.59 7.15 -12.49
CA LEU A 193 4.67 6.60 -13.86
C LEU A 193 5.28 7.57 -14.87
N LYS A 194 5.34 8.87 -14.57
CA LYS A 194 6.00 9.85 -15.44
C LYS A 194 7.52 9.81 -15.26
N THR A 195 7.97 9.58 -14.03
CA THR A 195 9.40 9.65 -13.68
C THR A 195 10.05 8.29 -13.42
N GLY A 196 9.26 7.23 -13.25
CA GLY A 196 9.72 5.90 -12.83
C GLY A 196 10.15 5.82 -11.36
N LYS A 197 9.99 6.90 -10.57
CA LYS A 197 10.48 6.96 -9.19
C LYS A 197 9.56 6.22 -8.22
N ASN A 198 10.16 5.49 -7.29
CA ASN A 198 9.44 4.91 -6.16
C ASN A 198 9.04 6.02 -5.18
N VAL A 199 7.74 6.15 -4.91
CA VAL A 199 7.16 7.16 -4.00
C VAL A 199 7.05 6.60 -2.59
N ALA A 200 6.58 5.35 -2.46
CA ALA A 200 6.41 4.67 -1.18
C ALA A 200 6.43 3.16 -1.38
N ALA A 201 6.78 2.41 -0.34
CA ALA A 201 6.68 0.96 -0.33
C ALA A 201 6.14 0.47 1.03
N ALA A 202 5.32 -0.58 0.99
CA ALA A 202 4.76 -1.24 2.16
C ALA A 202 4.75 -2.75 1.96
N SER A 203 4.78 -3.50 3.06
CA SER A 203 4.71 -4.97 3.03
C SER A 203 3.81 -5.49 4.14
N ALA A 204 3.12 -6.59 3.88
CA ALA A 204 2.29 -7.29 4.86
C ALA A 204 2.46 -8.82 4.73
N GLY A 205 2.10 -9.55 5.78
CA GLY A 205 1.98 -11.00 5.71
C GLY A 205 0.90 -11.42 4.71
N ASN A 206 1.16 -12.45 3.91
CA ASN A 206 0.16 -12.99 2.99
C ASN A 206 -0.88 -13.82 3.79
N THR A 207 -2.15 -13.42 3.72
CA THR A 207 -3.27 -14.05 4.43
C THR A 207 -3.82 -15.29 3.72
N GLN A 208 -3.23 -15.73 2.60
CA GLN A 208 -3.62 -16.95 1.88
C GLN A 208 -3.16 -18.26 2.55
N ASN A 209 -2.68 -18.21 3.80
CA ASN A 209 -2.42 -19.41 4.58
C ASN A 209 -3.76 -20.05 4.98
N ILE A 210 -4.08 -21.19 4.36
CA ILE A 210 -5.18 -22.09 4.73
C ILE A 210 -4.86 -22.74 6.08
#